data_AF-G8BRZ0-F1
#
_entry.id   AF-G8BRZ0-F1
#
_cell.length_a   1.000
_cell.length_b   1.000
_cell.length_c   1.000
_cell.angle_alpha   90.00
_cell.angle_beta   90.00
_cell.angle_gamma   90.00
#
_symmetry.space_group_name_H-M   'P 1'
#
loop_
_entity.id
_entity.type
_entity.pdbx_description
1 polymer ?
#
loop_
_entity_poly.entity_id
_entity_poly.type
_entity_poly.pdbx_seq_one_letter_code
_entity_poly.pdbx_strand_id
1 'polypeptide(L)'
;MELVSPLQFSVVQPTLYRGSYPREINLPFLKSLQLKKIISFVPEEITKEVDAVLVNFCEEHYIELIHIQSGKVKQKKEKKKKEDKSKVKRKQKQVPIEYSTVIECVKILINKNNYPCYMHGVSDNDIVISLVVACLRKFSFWSNIAIMNEFLVYNSSINIHERTFIESFNSEIIIENMDKKDIVNWIHSQSTSSSSTSMLPKIKFES
;
A
#
# COMPACT_ATOMS: atom_id res chain seq x y z
N MET A 1 18.05 24.66 -6.38
CA MET A 1 16.83 24.38 -5.62
C MET A 1 17.07 23.07 -4.90
N GLU A 2 16.98 23.05 -3.57
CA GLU A 2 17.20 21.82 -2.79
C GLU A 2 16.01 20.87 -3.01
N LEU A 3 16.29 19.61 -3.33
CA LEU A 3 15.25 18.61 -3.51
C LEU A 3 15.02 17.89 -2.18
N VAL A 4 13.82 18.02 -1.64
CA VAL A 4 13.46 17.41 -0.35
C VAL A 4 12.49 16.25 -0.59
N SER A 5 12.93 15.02 -0.34
CA SER A 5 12.04 13.86 -0.46
C SER A 5 10.97 13.84 0.64
N PRO A 6 9.81 13.20 0.42
CA PRO A 6 8.87 12.90 1.50
C PRO A 6 9.55 12.15 2.65
N LEU A 7 8.98 12.23 3.85
CA LEU A 7 9.51 11.48 4.99
C LEU A 7 9.41 9.98 4.72
N GLN A 8 10.41 9.23 5.19
CA GLN A 8 10.54 7.79 4.94
C GLN A 8 10.52 7.40 3.45
N PHE A 9 10.90 8.32 2.56
CA PHE A 9 11.04 8.01 1.15
C PHE A 9 12.03 6.85 0.96
N SER A 10 11.64 5.87 0.15
CA SER A 10 12.51 4.76 -0.20
C SER A 10 12.08 4.08 -1.49
N VAL A 11 13.01 3.35 -2.09
CA VAL A 11 12.81 2.50 -3.26
C VAL A 11 12.39 1.12 -2.80
N VAL A 12 11.15 0.71 -3.10
CA VAL A 12 10.64 -0.64 -2.80
C VAL A 12 11.14 -1.64 -3.86
N GLN A 13 11.02 -1.24 -5.13
CA GLN A 13 11.57 -1.92 -6.31
C GLN A 13 12.03 -0.83 -7.28
N PRO A 14 12.90 -1.13 -8.27
CA PRO A 14 13.21 -0.16 -9.32
C PRO A 14 11.93 0.46 -9.88
N THR A 15 11.83 1.80 -9.85
CA THR A 15 10.66 2.60 -10.25
C THR A 15 9.39 2.48 -9.38
N LEU A 16 9.44 1.73 -8.28
CA LEU A 16 8.39 1.68 -7.24
C LEU A 16 8.90 2.33 -5.97
N TYR A 17 8.23 3.39 -5.55
CA TYR A 17 8.63 4.20 -4.41
C TYR A 17 7.57 4.19 -3.32
N ARG A 18 8.00 4.42 -2.08
CA ARG A 18 7.16 4.63 -0.93
C ARG A 18 7.56 5.90 -0.20
N GLY A 19 6.67 6.45 0.61
CA GLY A 19 6.98 7.50 1.59
C GLY A 19 5.73 8.01 2.31
N SER A 20 5.86 9.12 3.01
CA SER A 20 4.72 9.79 3.66
C SER A 20 3.90 10.63 2.67
N TYR A 21 2.78 11.16 3.16
CA TYR A 21 1.91 12.03 2.36
C TYR A 21 2.70 13.24 1.80
N PRO A 22 2.75 13.45 0.47
CA PRO A 22 3.50 14.54 -0.14
C PRO A 22 3.05 15.92 0.34
N ARG A 23 4.01 16.79 0.66
CA ARG A 23 3.77 18.22 0.91
C ARG A 23 4.37 19.04 -0.23
N GLU A 24 4.02 20.32 -0.29
CA GLU A 24 4.49 21.25 -1.34
C GLU A 24 6.02 21.25 -1.50
N ILE A 25 6.76 21.21 -0.38
CA ILE A 25 8.23 21.14 -0.38
C ILE A 25 8.78 19.88 -1.07
N ASN A 26 7.98 18.81 -1.18
CA ASN A 26 8.37 17.55 -1.79
C ASN A 26 8.11 17.48 -3.30
N LEU A 27 7.26 18.36 -3.83
CA LEU A 27 6.83 18.30 -5.23
C LEU A 27 7.99 18.44 -6.23
N PRO A 28 9.00 19.31 -6.02
CA PRO A 28 10.17 19.34 -6.90
C PRO A 28 10.93 18.01 -6.95
N PHE A 29 11.03 17.31 -5.82
CA PHE A 29 11.64 15.99 -5.76
C PHE A 29 10.78 14.94 -6.48
N LEU A 30 9.46 14.90 -6.23
CA LEU A 30 8.56 13.96 -6.90
C LEU A 30 8.51 14.18 -8.43
N LYS A 31 8.60 15.43 -8.88
CA LYS A 31 8.72 15.78 -10.30
C LYS A 31 9.95 15.12 -10.94
N SER A 32 11.06 15.05 -10.21
CA SER A 32 12.30 14.41 -10.70
C SER A 32 12.17 12.90 -10.92
N LEU A 33 11.20 12.24 -10.26
CA LEU A 33 10.94 10.82 -10.41
C LEU A 33 10.11 10.48 -11.67
N GLN A 34 9.53 11.49 -12.33
CA GLN A 34 8.71 11.32 -13.54
C GLN A 34 7.62 10.26 -13.35
N LEU A 35 6.90 10.36 -12.22
CA LEU A 35 5.87 9.40 -11.84
C LEU A 35 4.76 9.36 -12.90
N LYS A 36 4.23 8.18 -13.15
CA LYS A 36 2.95 8.00 -13.87
C LYS A 36 1.79 7.91 -12.90
N LYS A 37 2.02 7.35 -11.72
CA LYS A 37 0.97 7.10 -10.73
C LYS A 37 1.39 7.46 -9.32
N ILE A 38 0.44 7.97 -8.55
CA ILE A 38 0.52 8.08 -7.09
C ILE A 38 -0.63 7.27 -6.50
N ILE A 39 -0.33 6.32 -5.60
CA ILE A 39 -1.32 5.51 -4.88
C ILE A 39 -1.41 6.02 -3.45
N SER A 40 -2.58 6.55 -3.09
CA SER A 40 -2.85 7.19 -1.80
C SER A 40 -3.75 6.31 -0.94
N PHE A 41 -3.20 5.78 0.15
CA PHE A 41 -3.94 4.99 1.13
C PHE A 41 -4.52 5.89 2.21
N VAL A 42 -5.68 6.51 1.93
CA VAL A 42 -6.30 7.51 2.82
C VAL A 42 -7.79 7.22 3.05
N PRO A 43 -8.41 7.69 4.16
CA PRO A 43 -9.80 7.37 4.47
C PRO A 43 -10.83 7.91 3.47
N GLU A 44 -10.52 9.06 2.86
CA GLU A 44 -11.40 9.80 1.96
C GLU A 44 -10.61 10.18 0.71
N GLU A 45 -11.27 10.26 -0.44
CA GLU A 45 -10.66 10.59 -1.72
C GLU A 45 -10.01 11.98 -1.72
N ILE A 46 -8.87 12.12 -2.40
CA ILE A 46 -8.14 13.39 -2.48
C ILE A 46 -8.72 14.21 -3.63
N THR A 47 -9.62 15.12 -3.29
CA THR A 47 -10.22 16.07 -4.24
C THR A 47 -9.52 17.42 -4.17
N LYS A 48 -9.79 18.31 -5.15
CA LYS A 48 -9.28 19.70 -5.11
C LYS A 48 -9.75 20.49 -3.88
N GLU A 49 -10.88 20.11 -3.28
CA GLU A 49 -11.41 20.73 -2.06
C GLU A 49 -10.59 20.35 -0.83
N VAL A 50 -10.04 19.14 -0.83
CA VAL A 50 -9.23 18.59 0.27
C VAL A 50 -7.76 19.01 0.11
N ASP A 51 -7.21 18.87 -1.09
CA ASP A 51 -5.81 19.14 -1.39
C ASP A 51 -5.61 19.58 -2.85
N ALA A 52 -5.90 20.84 -3.13
CA ALA A 52 -5.68 21.43 -4.45
C ALA A 52 -4.22 21.36 -4.90
N VAL A 53 -3.26 21.39 -3.97
CA VAL A 53 -1.82 21.43 -4.29
C VAL A 53 -1.39 20.11 -4.91
N LEU A 54 -1.70 18.99 -4.26
CA LEU A 54 -1.36 17.67 -4.79
C LEU A 54 -2.14 17.36 -6.08
N VAL A 55 -3.43 17.69 -6.14
CA VAL A 55 -4.25 17.41 -7.33
C VAL A 55 -3.76 18.20 -8.54
N ASN A 56 -3.48 19.50 -8.38
CA ASN A 56 -2.96 20.32 -9.48
C ASN A 56 -1.58 19.86 -9.93
N PHE A 57 -0.71 19.44 -9.01
CA PHE A 57 0.59 18.85 -9.34
C PHE A 57 0.44 17.58 -10.18
N CYS A 58 -0.52 16.71 -9.83
CA CYS A 58 -0.80 15.50 -10.59
C CYS A 58 -1.32 15.83 -11.99
N GLU A 59 -2.24 16.79 -12.12
CA GLU A 59 -2.76 17.25 -13.42
C GLU A 59 -1.67 17.86 -14.31
N GLU A 60 -0.81 18.74 -13.76
CA GLU A 60 0.28 19.40 -14.52
C GLU A 60 1.31 18.41 -15.07
N HIS A 61 1.53 17.30 -14.35
CA HIS A 61 2.52 16.30 -14.71
C HIS A 61 1.95 14.99 -15.25
N TYR A 62 0.65 14.98 -15.58
CA TYR A 62 -0.05 13.81 -16.12
C TYR A 62 0.11 12.55 -15.24
N ILE A 63 0.07 12.75 -13.92
CA ILE A 63 0.13 11.69 -12.91
C ILE A 63 -1.29 11.26 -12.58
N GLU A 64 -1.57 9.97 -12.70
CA GLU A 64 -2.83 9.39 -12.23
C GLU A 64 -2.80 9.26 -10.70
N LEU A 65 -3.65 10.01 -10.01
CA LEU A 65 -3.83 9.93 -8.56
C LEU A 65 -4.88 8.86 -8.25
N ILE A 66 -4.45 7.74 -7.66
CA ILE A 66 -5.30 6.61 -7.30
C ILE A 66 -5.59 6.65 -5.80
N HIS A 67 -6.86 6.73 -5.45
CA HIS A 67 -7.33 6.57 -4.08
C HIS A 67 -7.57 5.09 -3.76
N ILE A 68 -6.99 4.60 -2.66
CA ILE A 68 -7.36 3.34 -2.04
C ILE A 68 -7.78 3.64 -0.60
N GLN A 69 -9.00 3.26 -0.24
CA GLN A 69 -9.51 3.53 1.10
C GLN A 69 -8.75 2.75 2.17
N SER A 70 -8.15 3.47 3.14
CA SER A 70 -7.52 2.89 4.33
C SER A 70 -8.07 3.53 5.61
N GLY A 71 -8.31 2.71 6.64
CA GLY A 71 -8.87 3.18 7.91
C GLY A 71 -10.40 3.34 7.93
N LYS A 72 -10.93 3.87 9.04
CA LYS A 72 -12.39 4.03 9.23
C LYS A 72 -12.84 5.37 8.66
N VAL A 73 -13.75 5.34 7.70
CA VAL A 73 -14.49 6.53 7.25
C VAL A 73 -15.14 7.18 8.45
N LYS A 74 -14.97 8.50 8.61
CA LYS A 74 -15.69 9.27 9.62
C LYS A 74 -17.16 9.37 9.22
N GLN A 75 -17.92 8.30 9.38
CA GLN A 75 -19.38 8.45 9.43
C GLN A 75 -19.70 9.36 10.61
N LYS A 76 -20.48 10.43 10.39
CA LYS A 76 -21.05 11.27 11.44
C LYS A 76 -21.80 10.36 12.41
N LYS A 77 -21.14 9.94 13.48
CA LYS A 77 -21.79 9.16 14.54
C LYS A 77 -22.77 10.08 15.23
N GLU A 78 -24.06 9.84 15.00
CA GLU A 78 -25.09 10.30 15.91
C GLU A 78 -24.69 9.89 17.34
N LYS A 79 -24.71 10.86 18.24
CA LYS A 79 -24.35 10.70 19.65
C LYS A 79 -25.33 9.74 20.33
N LYS A 80 -25.12 8.43 20.25
CA LYS A 80 -25.74 7.50 21.21
C LYS A 80 -25.09 7.71 22.57
N LYS A 81 -25.89 8.16 23.53
CA LYS A 81 -25.52 8.31 24.96
C LYS A 81 -24.87 7.02 25.45
N LYS A 82 -23.66 7.13 25.99
CA LYS A 82 -22.98 6.03 26.70
C LYS A 82 -23.55 5.97 28.11
N GLU A 83 -24.16 4.85 28.47
CA GLU A 83 -24.35 4.46 29.86
C GLU A 83 -23.03 3.92 30.44
N ASP A 84 -22.76 4.31 31.68
CA ASP A 84 -21.62 3.93 32.50
C ASP A 84 -21.53 2.41 32.69
N LYS A 85 -20.52 1.79 32.09
CA LYS A 85 -19.97 0.52 32.59
C LYS A 85 -18.45 0.56 32.51
N SER A 86 -17.83 0.69 33.68
CA SER A 86 -16.42 0.46 33.96
C SER A 86 -16.05 -0.99 33.61
N LYS A 87 -15.54 -1.18 32.39
CA LYS A 87 -14.74 -2.34 32.02
C LYS A 87 -13.51 -1.83 31.30
N VAL A 88 -12.33 -2.14 31.84
CA VAL A 88 -11.05 -1.99 31.13
C VAL A 88 -11.09 -2.92 29.91
N LYS A 89 -11.69 -2.44 28.81
CA LYS A 89 -11.60 -3.10 27.51
C LYS A 89 -10.18 -2.86 27.04
N ARG A 90 -9.32 -3.87 27.19
CA ARG A 90 -8.04 -3.94 26.46
C ARG A 90 -8.42 -3.83 24.99
N LYS A 91 -8.25 -2.63 24.42
CA LYS A 91 -8.66 -2.30 23.06
C LYS A 91 -7.79 -3.17 22.16
N GLN A 92 -8.32 -4.29 21.65
CA GLN A 92 -7.60 -5.11 20.68
C GLN A 92 -7.19 -4.18 19.53
N LYS A 93 -5.88 -4.02 19.34
CA LYS A 93 -5.34 -3.14 18.32
C LYS A 93 -5.55 -3.86 16.99
N GLN A 94 -6.68 -3.59 16.35
CA GLN A 94 -7.00 -4.13 15.04
C GLN A 94 -5.99 -3.60 14.03
N VAL A 95 -5.59 -4.47 13.09
CA VAL A 95 -4.77 -4.09 11.94
C VAL A 95 -5.54 -3.04 11.13
N PRO A 96 -4.90 -1.96 10.65
CA PRO A 96 -5.61 -0.81 10.08
C PRO A 96 -6.11 -1.00 8.64
N ILE A 97 -5.84 -2.16 8.02
CA ILE A 97 -6.28 -2.51 6.67
C ILE A 97 -6.78 -3.95 6.60
N GLU A 98 -7.52 -4.23 5.53
CA GLU A 98 -7.96 -5.58 5.17
C GLU A 98 -7.12 -6.14 4.00
N TYR A 99 -7.21 -7.45 3.76
CA TYR A 99 -6.54 -8.06 2.61
C TYR A 99 -7.09 -7.58 1.27
N SER A 100 -8.36 -7.19 1.20
CA SER A 100 -9.00 -6.58 0.02
C SER A 100 -8.25 -5.33 -0.44
N THR A 101 -7.92 -4.43 0.48
CA THR A 101 -7.11 -3.23 0.23
C THR A 101 -5.73 -3.57 -0.35
N VAL A 102 -5.08 -4.62 0.17
CA VAL A 102 -3.79 -5.08 -0.36
C VAL A 102 -3.95 -5.62 -1.77
N ILE A 103 -4.97 -6.45 -2.02
CA ILE A 103 -5.24 -7.04 -3.33
C ILE A 103 -5.52 -5.96 -4.38
N GLU A 104 -6.30 -4.95 -4.04
CA GLU A 104 -6.58 -3.79 -4.91
C GLU A 104 -5.29 -3.09 -5.33
N CYS A 105 -4.39 -2.81 -4.36
CA CYS A 105 -3.09 -2.24 -4.67
C CYS A 105 -2.25 -3.15 -5.58
N VAL A 106 -2.18 -4.45 -5.28
CA VAL A 106 -1.39 -5.40 -6.07
C VAL A 106 -1.90 -5.50 -7.50
N LYS A 107 -3.23 -5.45 -7.73
CA LYS A 107 -3.82 -5.41 -9.08
C LYS A 107 -3.30 -4.23 -9.91
N ILE A 108 -3.09 -3.08 -9.28
CA ILE A 108 -2.49 -1.90 -9.93
C ILE A 108 -0.99 -2.13 -10.16
N LEU A 109 -0.26 -2.58 -9.14
CA LEU A 109 1.20 -2.71 -9.21
C LEU A 109 1.67 -3.85 -10.13
N ILE A 110 0.83 -4.83 -10.42
CA ILE A 110 1.17 -5.93 -11.33
C ILE A 110 1.47 -5.43 -12.75
N ASN A 111 0.81 -4.37 -13.21
CA ASN A 111 0.97 -3.86 -14.57
C ASN A 111 2.22 -2.96 -14.68
N LYS A 112 3.21 -3.39 -15.46
CA LYS A 112 4.48 -2.66 -15.70
C LYS A 112 4.27 -1.26 -16.32
N ASN A 113 3.13 -1.01 -16.96
CA ASN A 113 2.83 0.28 -17.58
C ASN A 113 2.49 1.37 -16.55
N ASN A 114 2.20 0.98 -15.31
CA ASN A 114 1.86 1.89 -14.21
C ASN A 114 3.08 2.53 -13.53
N TYR A 115 4.29 2.26 -14.03
CA TYR A 115 5.55 2.73 -13.46
C TYR A 115 6.17 3.89 -14.26
N PRO A 116 6.87 4.83 -13.61
CA PRO A 116 7.20 4.87 -12.17
C PRO A 116 6.01 5.22 -11.26
N CYS A 117 5.97 4.62 -10.06
CA CYS A 117 4.84 4.71 -9.14
C CYS A 117 5.29 5.08 -7.73
N TYR A 118 4.57 5.98 -7.05
CA TYR A 118 4.81 6.36 -5.66
C TYR A 118 3.61 5.99 -4.79
N MET A 119 3.85 5.35 -3.65
CA MET A 119 2.82 4.96 -2.70
C MET A 119 2.97 5.73 -1.38
N HIS A 120 1.87 6.22 -0.83
CA HIS A 120 1.90 6.86 0.49
C HIS A 120 0.67 6.60 1.35
N GLY A 121 0.88 6.74 2.64
CA GLY A 121 -0.14 6.67 3.67
C GLY A 121 -0.68 8.04 4.08
N VAL A 122 -1.42 8.06 5.19
CA VAL A 122 -2.02 9.26 5.77
C VAL A 122 -0.99 10.12 6.49
N SER A 123 -0.06 9.49 7.20
CA SER A 123 0.86 10.17 8.11
C SER A 123 2.29 9.70 7.95
N ASP A 124 3.19 10.40 8.63
CA ASP A 124 4.54 9.90 8.86
C ASP A 124 4.46 8.61 9.70
N ASN A 125 5.34 7.63 9.44
CA ASN A 125 5.32 6.30 10.04
C ASN A 125 4.00 5.51 9.80
N ASP A 126 3.38 5.67 8.62
CA ASP A 126 2.18 4.91 8.31
C ASP A 126 2.48 3.41 8.12
N ILE A 127 1.97 2.63 9.06
CA ILE A 127 2.05 1.19 9.06
C ILE A 127 1.31 0.57 7.86
N VAL A 128 0.30 1.25 7.31
CA VAL A 128 -0.49 0.76 6.17
C VAL A 128 0.41 0.44 4.98
N ILE A 129 1.28 1.37 4.58
CA ILE A 129 2.22 1.17 3.48
C ILE A 129 3.17 0.00 3.78
N SER A 130 3.62 -0.10 5.03
CA SER A 130 4.53 -1.17 5.43
C SER A 130 3.87 -2.55 5.38
N LEU A 131 2.58 -2.66 5.74
CA LEU A 131 1.80 -3.89 5.60
C LEU A 131 1.57 -4.25 4.14
N VAL A 132 1.24 -3.27 3.29
CA VAL A 132 1.07 -3.48 1.85
C VAL A 132 2.38 -3.97 1.22
N VAL A 133 3.51 -3.31 1.53
CA VAL A 133 4.84 -3.73 1.04
C VAL A 133 5.19 -5.13 1.56
N ALA A 134 4.94 -5.43 2.83
CA ALA A 134 5.20 -6.76 3.39
C ALA A 134 4.41 -7.87 2.68
N CYS A 135 3.13 -7.63 2.38
CA CYS A 135 2.31 -8.55 1.60
C CYS A 135 2.79 -8.62 0.13
N LEU A 136 3.22 -7.51 -0.45
CA LEU A 136 3.78 -7.45 -1.80
C LEU A 136 5.03 -8.33 -1.94
N ARG A 137 5.92 -8.33 -0.93
CA ARG A 137 7.12 -9.19 -0.90
C ARG A 137 6.81 -10.68 -0.95
N LYS A 138 5.62 -11.11 -0.50
CA LYS A 138 5.20 -12.51 -0.63
C LYS A 138 4.96 -12.92 -2.09
N PHE A 139 4.52 -12.00 -2.95
CA PHE A 139 4.43 -12.24 -4.40
C PHE A 139 5.81 -12.32 -5.08
N SER A 140 6.85 -11.82 -4.42
CA SER A 140 8.26 -11.95 -4.81
C SER A 140 8.98 -13.10 -4.10
N PHE A 141 8.26 -13.99 -3.41
CA PHE A 141 8.81 -15.14 -2.66
C PHE A 141 9.86 -14.81 -1.60
N TRP A 142 9.78 -13.63 -0.99
CA TRP A 142 10.64 -13.33 0.15
C TRP A 142 10.30 -14.20 1.36
N SER A 143 11.32 -14.56 2.15
CA SER A 143 11.11 -15.27 3.42
C SER A 143 10.44 -14.35 4.45
N ASN A 144 9.64 -14.92 5.36
CA ASN A 144 9.02 -14.14 6.44
C ASN A 144 10.08 -13.36 7.26
N ILE A 145 11.28 -13.90 7.45
CA ILE A 145 12.37 -13.22 8.17
C ILE A 145 12.80 -11.93 7.42
N ALA A 146 13.01 -12.02 6.10
CA ALA A 146 13.39 -10.86 5.30
C ALA A 146 12.28 -9.80 5.28
N ILE A 147 11.01 -10.23 5.17
CA ILE A 147 9.84 -9.36 5.21
C ILE A 147 9.75 -8.62 6.55
N MET A 148 9.92 -9.32 7.67
CA MET A 148 9.86 -8.71 9.01
C MET A 148 11.02 -7.74 9.23
N ASN A 149 12.21 -8.05 8.75
CA ASN A 149 13.35 -7.13 8.83
C ASN A 149 13.08 -5.84 8.06
N GLU A 150 12.60 -5.92 6.81
CA GLU A 150 12.21 -4.73 6.04
C GLU A 150 11.10 -3.95 6.76
N PHE A 151 10.09 -4.64 7.28
CA PHE A 151 9.00 -4.01 8.01
C PHE A 151 9.53 -3.19 9.21
N LEU A 152 10.47 -3.74 9.98
CA LEU A 152 11.03 -3.09 11.17
C LEU A 152 11.98 -1.92 10.85
N VAL A 153 12.50 -1.82 9.62
CA VAL A 153 13.25 -0.63 9.19
C VAL A 153 12.35 0.61 9.17
N TYR A 154 11.08 0.45 8.80
CA TYR A 154 10.13 1.56 8.69
C TYR A 154 9.18 1.68 9.89
N ASN A 155 9.10 0.64 10.72
CA ASN A 155 8.25 0.60 11.91
C ASN A 155 9.09 0.19 13.11
N SER A 156 9.13 1.03 14.15
CA SER A 156 9.97 0.75 15.33
C SER A 156 9.58 -0.54 16.09
N SER A 157 8.41 -1.11 15.81
CA SER A 157 7.94 -2.35 16.42
C SER A 157 6.89 -3.02 15.55
N ILE A 158 6.68 -4.32 15.77
CA ILE A 158 5.57 -5.09 15.21
C ILE A 158 4.85 -5.82 16.33
N ASN A 159 3.51 -5.75 16.35
CA ASN A 159 2.68 -6.48 17.29
C ASN A 159 2.21 -7.82 16.72
N ILE A 160 1.67 -8.68 17.58
CA ILE A 160 1.24 -10.03 17.19
C ILE A 160 0.19 -10.05 16.07
N HIS A 161 -0.74 -9.09 16.06
CA HIS A 161 -1.80 -9.03 15.04
C HIS A 161 -1.25 -8.61 13.68
N GLU A 162 -0.32 -7.65 13.64
CA GLU A 162 0.37 -7.22 12.41
C GLU A 162 1.23 -8.37 11.86
N ARG A 163 1.97 -9.05 12.74
CA ARG A 163 2.77 -10.22 12.37
C ARG A 163 1.89 -11.34 11.79
N THR A 164 0.81 -11.69 12.49
CA THR A 164 -0.11 -12.74 12.03
C THR A 164 -0.79 -12.35 10.71
N PHE A 165 -1.13 -11.08 10.51
CA PHE A 165 -1.67 -10.57 9.25
C PHE A 165 -0.70 -10.79 8.08
N ILE A 166 0.57 -10.44 8.25
CA ILE A 166 1.58 -10.68 7.21
C ILE A 166 1.77 -12.18 6.97
N GLU A 167 1.99 -12.97 8.03
CA GLU A 167 2.28 -14.40 7.93
C GLU A 167 1.12 -15.19 7.31
N SER A 168 -0.12 -14.81 7.64
CA SER A 168 -1.34 -15.49 7.17
C SER A 168 -1.84 -14.96 5.83
N PHE A 169 -1.21 -13.93 5.26
CA PHE A 169 -1.56 -13.44 3.92
C PHE A 169 -1.27 -14.51 2.87
N ASN A 170 -2.33 -15.07 2.29
CA ASN A 170 -2.32 -16.10 1.26
C ASN A 170 -3.51 -15.88 0.30
N SER A 171 -3.50 -14.76 -0.40
CA SER A 171 -4.58 -14.36 -1.30
C SER A 171 -4.35 -14.83 -2.73
N GLU A 172 -5.45 -15.08 -3.44
CA GLU A 172 -5.45 -15.34 -4.87
C GLU A 172 -5.92 -14.09 -5.61
N ILE A 173 -5.14 -13.65 -6.60
CA ILE A 173 -5.47 -12.51 -7.46
C ILE A 173 -5.81 -13.07 -8.83
N ILE A 174 -7.02 -12.76 -9.28
CA ILE A 174 -7.49 -13.02 -10.62
C ILE A 174 -7.20 -11.78 -11.46
N ILE A 175 -6.50 -11.99 -12.57
CA ILE A 175 -6.18 -10.96 -13.56
C ILE A 175 -7.11 -11.18 -14.76
N GLU A 176 -7.91 -10.15 -15.02
CA GLU A 176 -8.79 -10.05 -16.18
C GLU A 176 -8.11 -9.16 -17.23
N ASN A 177 -8.19 -9.54 -18.50
CA ASN A 177 -7.84 -8.68 -19.63
C ASN A 177 -6.41 -8.07 -19.61
N MET A 178 -5.40 -8.80 -19.12
CA MET A 178 -4.00 -8.37 -19.14
C MET A 178 -3.08 -9.43 -19.75
N ASP A 179 -2.26 -9.00 -20.71
CA ASP A 179 -1.26 -9.87 -21.30
C ASP A 179 -0.15 -10.20 -20.31
N LYS A 180 0.31 -11.46 -20.32
CA LYS A 180 1.44 -11.91 -19.47
C LYS A 180 2.70 -11.06 -19.64
N LYS A 181 2.91 -10.48 -20.84
CA LYS A 181 4.05 -9.63 -21.16
C LYS A 181 4.04 -8.31 -20.38
N ASP A 182 2.88 -7.86 -19.92
CA ASP A 182 2.68 -6.57 -19.26
C ASP A 182 2.77 -6.66 -17.74
N ILE A 183 3.08 -7.85 -17.22
CA ILE A 183 3.33 -8.05 -15.80
C ILE A 183 4.77 -7.70 -15.46
N VAL A 184 4.95 -7.08 -14.30
CA VAL A 184 6.26 -6.81 -13.73
C VAL A 184 7.04 -8.12 -13.46
N ASN A 185 8.34 -8.11 -13.78
CA ASN A 185 9.20 -9.30 -13.69
C ASN A 185 9.52 -9.76 -12.25
N TRP A 186 9.28 -8.92 -11.25
CA TRP A 186 9.55 -9.21 -9.84
C TRP A 186 8.33 -9.80 -9.10
N ILE A 187 7.20 -9.94 -9.78
CA ILE A 187 6.03 -10.69 -9.31
C ILE A 187 5.98 -12.02 -10.06
N HIS A 188 5.94 -13.12 -9.32
CA HIS A 188 5.96 -14.44 -9.92
C HIS A 188 4.56 -15.08 -9.93
N SER A 189 4.08 -15.47 -11.12
CA SER A 189 2.90 -16.33 -11.25
C SER A 189 3.28 -17.79 -10.96
N GLN A 190 2.64 -18.42 -9.98
CA GLN A 190 2.85 -19.85 -9.71
C GLN A 190 2.30 -20.69 -10.88
N SER A 191 3.11 -21.59 -11.43
CA SER A 191 2.61 -22.72 -12.23
C SER A 191 1.99 -23.74 -11.27
N THR A 192 0.80 -24.23 -11.57
CA THR A 192 -0.11 -24.97 -10.66
C THR A 192 0.37 -26.37 -10.21
N SER A 193 1.67 -26.70 -10.31
CA SER A 193 2.15 -28.08 -10.24
C SER A 193 2.90 -28.52 -8.98
N SER A 194 3.14 -27.67 -7.96
CA SER A 194 3.90 -28.08 -6.75
C SER A 194 3.19 -27.79 -5.43
N SER A 195 3.08 -28.81 -4.57
CA SER A 195 2.42 -28.79 -3.25
C SER A 195 3.16 -28.01 -2.16
N SER A 196 4.43 -27.63 -2.39
CA SER A 196 5.30 -26.98 -1.40
C SER A 196 5.03 -25.48 -1.18
N THR A 197 4.24 -24.82 -2.04
CA THR A 197 4.01 -23.36 -2.01
C THR A 197 2.56 -22.98 -1.67
N SER A 198 1.78 -23.87 -1.07
CA SER A 198 0.35 -23.65 -0.76
C SER A 198 0.07 -22.44 0.16
N MET A 199 1.07 -21.98 0.90
CA MET A 199 1.00 -20.83 1.82
C MET A 199 1.34 -19.48 1.19
N LEU A 200 1.71 -19.45 -0.10
CA LEU A 200 2.09 -18.24 -0.80
C LEU A 200 0.96 -17.75 -1.71
N PRO A 201 0.75 -16.43 -1.80
CA PRO A 201 -0.31 -15.88 -2.63
C PRO A 201 -0.08 -16.23 -4.11
N LYS A 202 -1.18 -16.23 -4.87
CA LYS A 202 -1.22 -16.72 -6.25
C LYS A 202 -1.79 -15.67 -7.19
N ILE A 203 -1.33 -15.74 -8.43
CA ILE A 203 -1.85 -14.95 -9.54
C ILE A 203 -2.36 -15.92 -10.59
N LYS A 204 -3.65 -15.81 -10.92
CA LYS A 204 -4.32 -16.56 -11.99
C LYS A 204 -4.75 -15.61 -13.08
N PHE A 205 -4.63 -16.07 -14.32
CA PHE A 205 -5.20 -15.41 -15.48
C PHE A 205 -6.52 -16.07 -15.79
N GLU A 206 -7.58 -15.30 -15.97
CA GLU A 206 -8.76 -15.84 -16.63
C GLU A 206 -8.41 -16.25 -18.06
N SER A 207 -8.94 -17.40 -18.46
CA SER A 207 -8.70 -18.02 -19.78
C SER A 207 -9.70 -17.51 -20.80
#